data_AF-A0A662VM37-F1
#
_entry.id   AF-A0A662VM37-F1
#
_cell.length_a   1.000
_cell.length_b   1.000
_cell.length_c   1.000
_cell.angle_alpha   90.00
_cell.angle_beta   90.00
_cell.angle_gamma   90.00
#
_symmetry.space_group_name_H-M   'P 1'
#
loop_
_entity.id
_entity.type
_entity.pdbx_description
1 polymer ?
#
loop_
_entity_poly.entity_id
_entity_poly.type
_entity_poly.pdbx_seq_one_letter_code
_entity_poly.pdbx_strand_id
1 'polypeptide(L)'
;MGIRSFAYKGIPINRDYSVLGEQVYIGNSQNCGTFWFASVKEVKKFIDAYRIHPDKHGLGLIPEDLCKHCQCHYSAFTEEYRKYQPFACRDYKKDLIRKALSK
;
A
#
# COMPACT_ATOMS: atom_id res chain seq x y z
N MET A 1 -8.55 23.40 23.53
CA MET A 1 -7.58 23.02 22.48
C MET A 1 -8.36 22.53 21.28
N GLY A 2 -8.40 23.32 20.21
CA GLY A 2 -9.29 23.10 19.07
C GLY A 2 -8.95 21.84 18.28
N ILE A 3 -9.99 21.11 17.90
CA ILE A 3 -9.93 20.00 16.95
C ILE A 3 -9.34 20.58 15.66
N ARG A 4 -8.08 20.25 15.37
CA ARG A 4 -7.45 20.62 14.12
C ARG A 4 -8.22 19.92 13.01
N SER A 5 -8.99 20.71 12.27
CA SER A 5 -9.56 20.35 10.98
C SER A 5 -8.49 19.61 10.17
N PHE A 6 -8.71 18.32 9.91
CA PHE A 6 -7.91 17.52 9.00
C PHE A 6 -8.21 18.01 7.58
N ALA A 7 -7.63 19.15 7.21
CA ALA A 7 -7.60 19.60 5.83
C ALA A 7 -6.93 18.47 5.02
N TYR A 8 -7.73 17.83 4.18
CA TYR A 8 -7.34 16.71 3.33
C TYR A 8 -6.18 17.15 2.43
N LYS A 9 -4.95 16.81 2.85
CA LYS A 9 -3.78 16.83 1.97
C LYS A 9 -3.88 15.54 1.18
N GLY A 10 -4.17 15.64 -0.12
CA GLY A 10 -4.37 14.49 -1.00
C GLY A 10 -3.26 13.43 -0.87
N ILE A 11 -3.56 12.20 -1.28
CA ILE A 11 -2.62 11.09 -1.14
C ILE A 11 -1.35 11.38 -1.95
N PRO A 12 -0.16 11.42 -1.31
CA PRO A 12 1.07 11.71 -2.01
C PRO A 12 1.40 10.59 -3.00
N ILE A 13 1.64 10.97 -4.26
CA ILE A 13 2.14 10.09 -5.32
C ILE A 13 3.64 10.31 -5.43
N ASN A 14 4.40 9.25 -5.18
CA ASN A 14 5.85 9.28 -5.19
C ASN A 14 6.39 8.48 -6.39
N ARG A 15 7.67 8.68 -6.71
CA ARG A 15 8.39 7.93 -7.74
C ARG A 15 9.72 7.43 -7.20
N ASP A 16 10.05 6.19 -7.51
CA ASP A 16 11.34 5.58 -7.22
C ASP A 16 11.99 5.14 -8.54
N TYR A 17 13.04 5.84 -8.94
CA TYR A 17 13.76 5.56 -10.20
C TYR A 17 14.71 4.36 -10.10
N SER A 18 14.86 3.75 -8.92
CA SER A 18 15.67 2.55 -8.73
C SER A 18 14.92 1.25 -9.04
N VAL A 19 13.59 1.31 -9.18
CA VAL A 19 12.72 0.15 -9.46
C VAL A 19 12.34 0.15 -10.94
N LEU A 20 12.62 -0.95 -11.64
CA LEU A 20 12.25 -1.11 -13.05
C LEU A 20 10.76 -1.51 -13.18
N GLY A 21 10.04 -0.82 -14.07
CA GLY A 21 8.63 -1.08 -14.34
C GLY A 21 7.68 -0.30 -13.43
N GLU A 22 7.28 -0.90 -12.31
CA GLU A 22 6.37 -0.28 -11.34
C GLU A 22 7.13 0.74 -10.47
N GLN A 23 7.37 1.94 -11.00
CA GLN A 23 8.19 2.98 -10.34
C GLN A 23 7.37 4.06 -9.61
N VAL A 24 6.05 4.11 -9.80
CA VAL A 24 5.16 5.10 -9.17
C VAL A 24 4.43 4.46 -8.02
N TYR A 25 4.33 5.12 -6.86
CA TYR A 25 3.69 4.50 -5.70
C TYR A 25 2.96 5.46 -4.77
N ILE A 26 2.07 4.89 -3.95
CA ILE A 26 1.47 5.54 -2.78
C ILE A 26 1.85 4.75 -1.52
N GLY A 27 2.30 5.45 -0.48
CA GLY A 27 2.81 4.85 0.77
C GLY A 27 4.29 5.18 1.03
N ASN A 28 4.95 4.35 1.85
CA ASN A 28 6.31 4.58 2.36
C ASN A 28 7.37 3.77 1.59
N SER A 29 7.39 3.81 0.25
CA SER A 29 8.38 3.13 -0.61
C SER A 29 8.35 1.59 -0.51
N GLN A 30 9.44 0.87 -0.23
CA GLN A 30 9.54 -0.59 -0.44
C GLN A 30 8.94 -1.47 0.68
N ASN A 31 7.77 -1.10 1.23
CA ASN A 31 7.17 -1.79 2.38
C ASN A 31 5.78 -2.37 2.09
N CYS A 32 5.29 -3.19 3.04
CA CYS A 32 3.96 -3.81 2.96
C CYS A 32 2.79 -2.82 2.91
N GLY A 33 2.98 -1.55 3.26
CA GLY A 33 1.96 -0.50 3.10
C GLY A 33 1.86 0.08 1.69
N THR A 34 2.80 -0.23 0.80
CA THR A 34 2.94 0.48 -0.49
C THR A 34 2.22 -0.23 -1.63
N PHE A 35 1.56 0.56 -2.47
CA PHE A 35 1.03 0.12 -3.75
C PHE A 35 1.86 0.73 -4.87
N TRP A 36 2.35 -0.12 -5.77
CA TRP A 36 3.19 0.23 -6.90
C TRP A 36 2.40 0.19 -8.20
N PHE A 37 2.76 1.06 -9.14
CA PHE A 37 2.07 1.30 -10.40
C PHE A 37 3.08 1.67 -11.48
N ALA A 38 2.73 1.42 -12.74
CA ALA A 38 3.58 1.78 -13.87
C ALA A 38 3.53 3.29 -14.18
N SER A 39 2.42 3.97 -13.85
CA SER A 39 2.24 5.39 -14.17
C SER A 39 1.40 6.17 -13.16
N VAL A 40 1.57 7.51 -13.17
CA VAL A 40 0.73 8.43 -12.39
C VAL A 40 -0.75 8.32 -12.79
N LYS A 41 -1.04 7.98 -14.05
CA LYS A 41 -2.43 7.81 -14.54
C LYS A 41 -3.11 6.62 -13.84
N GLU A 42 -2.40 5.51 -13.66
CA GLU A 42 -2.92 4.35 -12.93
C GLU A 42 -3.15 4.66 -11.45
N VAL A 43 -2.24 5.40 -10.82
CA VAL A 43 -2.39 5.82 -9.42
C VAL A 43 -3.64 6.66 -9.24
N LYS A 44 -3.89 7.63 -10.12
CA LYS A 44 -5.09 8.48 -10.05
C LYS A 44 -6.36 7.65 -10.16
N LYS A 45 -6.44 6.76 -11.16
CA LYS A 45 -7.57 5.82 -11.30
C LYS A 45 -7.80 4.99 -10.04
N PHE A 46 -6.72 4.49 -9.43
CA PHE A 46 -6.80 3.70 -8.20
C PHE A 46 -7.34 4.51 -7.02
N ILE A 47 -6.86 5.74 -6.84
CA ILE A 47 -7.34 6.66 -5.81
C ILE A 47 -8.82 7.00 -6.04
N ASP A 48 -9.22 7.26 -7.28
CA ASP A 48 -10.61 7.58 -7.62
C ASP A 48 -11.54 6.37 -7.37
N ALA A 49 -11.05 5.15 -7.57
CA ALA A 49 -11.81 3.92 -7.37
C ALA A 49 -12.03 3.54 -5.90
N TYR A 50 -11.18 4.02 -4.98
CA TYR A 50 -11.19 3.60 -3.58
C TYR A 50 -11.06 4.76 -2.60
N ARG A 51 -11.87 4.73 -1.53
CA ARG A 51 -11.73 5.68 -0.41
C ARG A 51 -10.57 5.28 0.49
N ILE A 52 -9.35 5.72 0.15
CA ILE A 52 -8.14 5.33 0.87
C ILE A 52 -7.88 6.14 2.13
N HIS A 53 -7.31 5.47 3.13
CA HIS A 53 -6.98 6.01 4.44
C HIS A 53 -5.46 5.95 4.66
N PRO A 54 -4.72 7.04 4.41
CA PRO A 54 -3.25 7.03 4.37
C PRO A 54 -2.59 6.77 5.73
N ASP A 55 -3.35 6.94 6.82
CA ASP A 55 -2.96 6.67 8.20
C ASP A 55 -3.09 5.19 8.61
N LYS A 56 -3.76 4.36 7.78
CA LYS A 56 -4.01 2.96 8.08
C LYS A 56 -3.08 2.01 7.31
N HIS A 57 -2.83 0.85 7.91
CA HIS A 57 -2.10 -0.24 7.24
C HIS A 57 -2.79 -0.65 5.93
N GLY A 58 -1.97 -0.94 4.92
CA GLY A 58 -2.48 -1.24 3.57
C GLY A 58 -3.37 -0.13 3.00
N LEU A 59 -3.19 1.12 3.45
CA LEU A 59 -4.03 2.29 3.13
C LEU A 59 -5.51 2.09 3.49
N GLY A 60 -5.78 1.21 4.46
CA GLY A 60 -7.13 0.82 4.86
C GLY A 60 -7.84 -0.13 3.87
N LEU A 61 -7.14 -0.62 2.84
CA LEU A 61 -7.70 -1.50 1.81
C LEU A 61 -7.37 -2.99 2.01
N ILE A 62 -6.27 -3.27 2.72
CA ILE A 62 -5.81 -4.64 2.98
C ILE A 62 -6.41 -5.10 4.30
N PRO A 63 -7.04 -6.30 4.36
CA PRO A 63 -7.50 -6.90 5.60
C PRO A 63 -6.37 -7.00 6.64
N GLU A 64 -6.68 -6.63 7.88
CA GLU A 64 -5.67 -6.56 8.96
C GLU A 64 -5.10 -7.94 9.30
N ASP A 65 -5.94 -8.97 9.25
CA ASP A 65 -5.53 -10.37 9.36
C ASP A 65 -4.48 -10.73 8.30
N LEU A 66 -4.70 -10.34 7.04
CA LEU A 66 -3.73 -10.59 5.97
C LEU A 66 -2.41 -9.83 6.20
N CYS A 67 -2.46 -8.60 6.73
CA CYS A 67 -1.26 -7.87 7.13
C CYS A 67 -0.49 -8.57 8.26
N LYS A 68 -1.19 -9.05 9.29
CA LYS A 68 -0.58 -9.76 10.44
C LYS A 68 0.06 -11.11 10.04
N HIS A 69 -0.33 -11.71 8.92
CA HIS A 69 0.28 -12.96 8.44
C HIS A 69 1.39 -12.74 7.40
N CYS A 70 1.98 -11.55 7.34
CA CYS A 70 3.09 -11.24 6.45
C CYS A 70 4.39 -11.06 7.23
N GLN A 71 5.43 -11.82 6.86
CA GLN A 71 6.75 -11.83 7.50
C GLN A 71 7.36 -10.42 7.64
N CYS A 72 7.12 -9.55 6.66
CA CYS A 72 7.71 -8.21 6.60
C CYS A 72 7.25 -7.26 7.72
N HIS A 73 6.26 -7.64 8.53
CA HIS A 73 5.85 -6.87 9.71
C HIS A 73 6.67 -7.19 10.96
N TYR A 74 7.47 -8.25 10.91
CA TYR A 74 8.14 -8.80 12.07
C TYR A 74 9.66 -8.62 11.97
N SER A 75 10.31 -8.46 13.13
CA SER A 75 11.77 -8.43 13.21
C SER A 75 12.35 -9.82 12.92
N ALA A 76 13.51 -9.87 12.27
CA ALA A 76 14.17 -11.11 11.85
C ALA A 76 14.40 -12.14 12.97
N PHE A 77 14.38 -11.70 14.23
CA PHE A 77 14.63 -12.52 15.42
C PHE A 77 13.37 -13.11 16.06
N THR A 78 12.17 -12.78 15.55
CA THR A 78 10.89 -13.22 16.12
C THR A 78 10.43 -14.56 15.56
N GLU A 79 9.56 -15.27 16.28
CA GLU A 79 8.98 -16.54 15.81
C GLU A 79 8.09 -16.32 14.59
N GLU A 80 7.35 -15.22 14.56
CA GLU A 80 6.47 -14.85 13.46
C GLU A 80 7.24 -14.63 12.16
N TYR A 81 8.44 -14.04 12.23
CA TYR A 81 9.30 -13.89 11.06
C TYR A 81 9.73 -15.24 10.46
N ARG A 82 9.87 -16.27 11.30
CA ARG A 82 10.21 -17.63 10.82
C ARG A 82 8.99 -18.38 10.32
N LYS A 83 7.81 -18.04 10.84
CA LYS A 83 6.54 -18.72 10.56
C LYS A 83 5.88 -18.24 9.26
N TYR A 84 5.89 -16.95 8.99
CA TYR A 84 5.12 -16.36 7.89
C TYR A 84 5.95 -16.17 6.62
N GLN A 85 5.26 -16.05 5.50
CA GLN A 85 5.87 -15.77 4.20
C GLN A 85 6.01 -14.26 3.97
N PRO A 86 7.07 -13.82 3.25
CA PRO A 86 7.23 -12.43 2.92
C PRO A 86 6.25 -12.03 1.83
N PHE A 87 5.82 -10.77 1.84
CA PHE A 87 4.90 -10.20 0.85
C PHE A 87 3.57 -10.95 0.68
N ALA A 88 3.02 -11.54 1.76
CA ALA A 88 1.78 -12.32 1.70
C ALA A 88 0.57 -11.56 1.12
N CYS A 89 0.56 -10.23 1.23
CA CYS A 89 -0.50 -9.39 0.66
C CYS A 89 -0.30 -9.00 -0.82
N ARG A 90 0.78 -9.45 -1.48
CA ARG A 90 1.16 -8.99 -2.83
C ARG A 90 0.06 -9.23 -3.86
N ASP A 91 -0.48 -10.43 -3.90
CA ASP A 91 -1.45 -10.80 -4.94
C ASP A 91 -2.80 -10.10 -4.70
N TYR A 92 -3.19 -9.93 -3.43
CA TYR A 92 -4.34 -9.12 -3.06
C TYR A 92 -4.21 -7.66 -3.53
N LYS A 93 -3.02 -7.05 -3.38
CA LYS A 93 -2.76 -5.71 -3.90
C LYS A 93 -2.87 -5.66 -5.43
N LYS A 94 -2.28 -6.62 -6.14
CA LYS A 94 -2.37 -6.71 -7.60
C LYS A 94 -3.81 -6.81 -8.06
N ASP A 95 -4.64 -7.59 -7.36
CA ASP A 95 -6.06 -7.70 -7.65
C ASP A 95 -6.82 -6.40 -7.41
N LEU A 96 -6.54 -5.68 -6.32
CA LEU A 96 -7.13 -4.35 -6.09
C LEU A 96 -6.79 -3.38 -7.21
N ILE A 97 -5.52 -3.35 -7.64
CA ILE A 97 -5.04 -2.50 -8.73
C ILE A 97 -5.76 -2.88 -10.02
N ARG A 98 -5.74 -4.17 -10.41
CA ARG A 98 -6.42 -4.66 -11.60
C ARG A 98 -7.90 -4.26 -11.62
N LYS A 99 -8.62 -4.49 -10.51
CA LYS A 99 -10.04 -4.12 -10.38
C LYS A 99 -10.29 -2.62 -10.53
N ALA A 100 -9.40 -1.76 -10.05
CA ALA A 100 -9.53 -0.32 -10.25
C ALA A 100 -9.23 0.13 -11.68
N LEU A 101 -8.27 -0.51 -12.34
CA LEU A 101 -7.86 -0.14 -13.70
C LEU A 101 -8.79 -0.66 -14.79
N SER A 102 -9.56 -1.71 -14.52
CA SER A 102 -10.58 -2.27 -15.42
C SER A 102 -11.93 -1.53 -15.37
N LYS A 103 -12.07 -0.53 -14.50
CA LYS A 103 -13.21 0.39 -14.48
C LYS A 103 -12.92 1.61 -15.37
#